data_AF-A0A1I3P7F1-F1
#
_entry.id   AF-A0A1I3P7F1-F1
#
_cell.length_a   1.000
_cell.length_b   1.000
_cell.length_c   1.000
_cell.angle_alpha   90.00
_cell.angle_beta   90.00
_cell.angle_gamma   90.00
#
_symmetry.space_group_name_H-M   'P 1'
#
loop_
_entity.id
_entity.type
_entity.pdbx_description
1 polymer ?
#
loop_
_entity_poly.entity_id
_entity_poly.type
_entity_poly.pdbx_seq_one_letter_code
_entity_poly.pdbx_strand_id
1 'polypeptide(L)' 'MKTVPKPTTDDALIQAFLDKGGKVKKGETKPQPHDLGLSKNVWGNKLTKEEKAARDAVDVETAKLKK' A
#
# COMPACT_ATOMS: atom_id res chain seq x y z
N MET A 1 22.83 -14.83 -12.67
CA MET A 1 23.87 -14.23 -11.79
C MET A 1 23.37 -14.34 -10.35
N LYS A 2 24.18 -14.88 -9.43
CA LYS A 2 23.80 -15.01 -8.02
C LYS A 2 23.84 -13.62 -7.38
N THR A 3 22.71 -13.11 -6.92
CA THR A 3 22.64 -11.81 -6.24
C THR A 3 23.25 -11.96 -4.86
N VAL A 4 24.46 -11.46 -4.67
CA VAL A 4 25.07 -11.37 -3.34
C VAL A 4 24.43 -10.16 -2.63
N PRO A 5 23.68 -10.36 -1.53
CA PRO A 5 23.05 -9.27 -0.82
C PRO A 5 24.12 -8.34 -0.26
N LYS A 6 24.02 -7.05 -0.58
CA LYS A 6 24.89 -6.03 0.03
C LYS A 6 24.44 -5.82 1.48
N PRO A 7 25.33 -5.45 2.41
CA PRO A 7 24.97 -5.28 3.82
C PRO A 7 23.93 -4.18 4.08
N THR A 8 23.74 -3.27 3.13
CA THR A 8 22.75 -2.18 3.18
C THR A 8 21.49 -2.48 2.37
N THR A 9 21.26 -3.74 2.00
CA THR A 9 20.03 -4.14 1.32
C THR A 9 18.86 -3.95 2.29
N ASP A 10 17.70 -3.50 1.80
CA ASP A 10 16.54 -3.18 2.63
C ASP A 10 16.15 -4.35 3.56
N ASP A 11 16.24 -5.59 3.08
CA ASP A 11 15.97 -6.79 3.88
C ASP A 11 16.87 -6.91 5.12
N ALA A 12 18.16 -6.58 4.98
CA ALA A 12 19.11 -6.64 6.09
C ALA A 12 18.84 -5.55 7.13
N LEU A 13 18.41 -4.36 6.68
CA LEU A 13 18.02 -3.27 7.57
C LEU A 13 16.71 -3.56 8.29
N ILE A 14 15.74 -4.16 7.60
CA ILE A 14 14.47 -4.60 8.18
C ILE A 14 14.71 -5.67 9.24
N GLN A 15 15.55 -6.67 8.96
CA GLN A 15 15.93 -7.70 9.93
C GLN A 15 16.60 -7.09 11.17
N ALA A 16 17.60 -6.22 10.99
CA ALA A 16 18.25 -5.55 12.10
C ALA A 16 17.29 -4.67 12.93
N PHE A 17 16.26 -4.09 12.32
CA PHE A 17 15.21 -3.36 13.04
C PHE A 17 14.32 -4.29 13.87
N LEU A 18 13.95 -5.46 13.34
CA LEU A 18 13.16 -6.46 14.04
C LEU A 18 13.94 -7.12 15.19
N ASP A 19 15.21 -7.46 14.97
CA ASP A 19 16.09 -8.09 15.97
C ASP A 19 16.36 -7.17 17.17
N LYS A 20 16.40 -5.85 16.92
CA LYS A 20 16.51 -4.82 17.98
C LYS A 20 15.19 -4.60 18.74
N GLY A 21 14.14 -5.37 18.45
CA GLY A 21 12.83 -5.26 19.11
C GLY A 21 11.89 -4.24 18.46
N GLY A 22 12.20 -3.74 17.26
CA GLY A 22 11.31 -2.92 16.46
C GLY A 22 10.07 -3.71 16.04
N LYS A 23 8.89 -3.08 16.10
CA LYS A 23 7.63 -3.72 15.69
C LYS A 23 7.07 -2.99 14.48
N VAL A 24 6.93 -3.68 13.36
CA VAL A 24 6.20 -3.17 12.20
C VAL A 24 4.71 -3.26 12.52
N LYS A 25 4.11 -2.12 12.88
CA LYS A 25 2.67 -2.01 13.08
C LYS A 25 2.09 -1.32 11.86
N LYS A 26 1.17 -2.00 11.17
CA LYS A 26 0.30 -1.33 10.20
C LYS A 26 -0.78 -0.61 11.01
N GLY A 27 -0.67 0.71 11.12
CA GLY A 27 -1.73 1.51 11.72
C GLY A 27 -3.02 1.38 10.92
N GLU A 28 -4.17 1.45 11.57
CA GLU A 28 -5.46 1.59 10.89
C GLU A 28 -5.53 2.97 10.26
N THR A 29 -4.98 3.09 9.05
CA THR A 29 -5.09 4.30 8.25
C THR A 29 -6.42 4.25 7.51
N LYS A 30 -7.20 5.34 7.62
CA LYS A 30 -8.39 5.53 6.78
C LYS A 30 -8.01 5.32 5.31
N PRO A 31 -8.83 4.64 4.50
CA PRO A 31 -8.54 4.50 3.08
C PRO A 31 -8.31 5.87 2.47
N GLN A 32 -7.29 5.96 1.63
CA GLN A 32 -6.89 7.22 1.02
C GLN A 32 -8.08 7.82 0.24
N PRO A 33 -8.43 9.10 0.45
CA PRO A 33 -9.50 9.72 -0.31
C PRO A 33 -9.14 9.72 -1.79
N HIS A 34 -10.11 9.34 -2.62
CA HIS A 34 -9.87 9.12 -4.04
C HIS A 34 -9.45 10.39 -4.78
N ASP A 35 -10.02 11.54 -4.41
CA ASP A 35 -9.69 12.86 -4.96
C ASP A 35 -8.22 13.25 -4.81
N LEU A 36 -7.47 12.61 -3.89
CA LEU A 36 -6.04 12.88 -3.73
C LEU A 36 -5.24 12.45 -4.97
N GLY A 37 -5.74 11.49 -5.77
CA GLY A 37 -5.23 11.20 -7.12
C GLY A 37 -3.71 11.01 -7.22
N LEU A 38 -3.08 10.43 -6.18
CA LEU A 38 -1.60 10.41 -6.06
C LEU A 38 -0.90 9.60 -7.16
N SER A 39 -1.62 8.72 -7.85
CA SER A 39 -1.11 8.02 -9.02
C SER A 39 -1.33 8.83 -10.30
N LYS A 40 -0.33 8.86 -11.18
CA LYS A 40 -0.44 9.39 -12.55
C LYS A 40 -0.83 10.89 -12.63
N ASN A 41 -0.50 11.68 -11.61
CA ASN A 41 -0.77 13.13 -11.57
C ASN A 41 -2.27 13.50 -11.70
N VAL A 42 -3.18 12.64 -11.23
CA VAL A 42 -4.65 12.83 -11.36
C VAL A 42 -5.22 13.65 -10.19
N TRP A 43 -4.41 14.56 -9.62
CA TRP A 43 -4.78 15.33 -8.44
C TRP A 43 -6.05 16.17 -8.69
N GLY A 44 -7.09 15.95 -7.88
CA GLY A 44 -8.34 16.72 -7.95
C GLY A 44 -9.40 16.22 -8.94
N ASN A 45 -9.21 15.05 -9.55
CA ASN A 45 -10.19 14.48 -10.48
C ASN A 45 -11.27 13.70 -9.70
N LYS A 46 -12.48 14.28 -9.65
CA LYS A 46 -13.67 13.63 -9.08
C LYS A 46 -14.14 12.51 -10.00
N LEU A 47 -14.28 11.30 -9.45
CA LEU A 47 -14.94 10.20 -10.17
C LEU A 47 -16.42 10.53 -10.39
N THR A 48 -16.95 10.09 -11.53
CA THR A 48 -18.39 10.05 -11.77
C THR A 48 -19.04 8.96 -10.90
N LYS A 49 -20.38 8.98 -10.81
CA LYS A 49 -21.14 8.08 -9.92
C LYS A 49 -20.96 6.61 -10.31
N GLU A 50 -20.89 6.36 -11.61
CA GLU A 50 -20.73 5.05 -12.23
C GLU A 50 -19.32 4.49 -11.99
N GLU A 51 -18.29 5.32 -12.16
CA GLU A 51 -16.90 4.93 -11.88
C GLU A 51 -16.67 4.66 -10.40
N LYS A 52 -17.33 5.42 -9.52
CA LYS A 52 -17.29 5.19 -8.08
C LYS A 52 -17.90 3.83 -7.70
N ALA A 53 -19.03 3.45 -8.31
CA ALA A 53 -19.69 2.18 -8.05
C ALA A 53 -18.87 0.96 -8.52
N ALA A 54 -18.26 1.04 -9.71
CA ALA A 54 -17.38 0.00 -10.21
C ALA A 54 -16.15 -0.19 -9.30
N ARG A 55 -15.57 0.89 -8.81
CA ARG A 55 -14.43 0.87 -7.88
C ARG A 55 -14.81 0.30 -6.52
N ASP A 56 -15.93 0.74 -5.95
CA ASP A 56 -16.38 0.28 -4.63
C ASP A 56 -16.67 -1.24 -4.66
N ALA A 57 -17.12 -1.81 -5.80
CA ALA A 57 -17.25 -3.25 -6.00
C ALA A 57 -15.90 -3.99 -6.01
N VAL A 58 -14.87 -3.41 -6.66
CA VAL A 58 -13.51 -3.98 -6.70
C VAL A 58 -12.84 -3.94 -5.33
N ASP A 59 -13.02 -2.86 -4.57
CA ASP A 59 -12.49 -2.73 -3.21
C ASP A 59 -13.10 -3.77 -2.26
N VAL A 60 -14.39 -4.09 -2.41
CA VAL A 60 -15.06 -5.12 -1.60
C VAL A 60 -14.56 -6.53 -1.92
N GLU A 61 -14.35 -6.84 -3.20
CA GLU A 61 -13.81 -8.15 -3.62
C GLU A 61 -12.35 -8.33 -3.23
N THR A 62 -11.53 -7.28 -3.34
CA THR A 62 -10.12 -7.31 -2.90
C THR A 62 -9.99 -7.41 -1.38
N ALA A 63 -10.93 -6.84 -0.61
CA ALA A 63 -10.99 -7.00 0.84
C ALA A 63 -11.38 -8.42 1.26
N LYS A 64 -12.28 -9.09 0.53
CA LYS A 64 -12.63 -10.51 0.78
C LYS A 64 -11.47 -11.47 0.51
N LEU A 65 -10.67 -11.21 -0.52
CA LEU A 65 -9.54 -12.07 -0.88
C LEU A 65 -8.36 -11.98 0.10
N LYS A 66 -8.32 -10.92 0.92
CA LYS A 66 -7.27 -10.66 1.93
C LYS A 66 -7.64 -11.11 3.35
N LYS A 67 -8.84 -11.67 3.54
CA LYS A 67 -9.31 -12.23 4.81
C LYS A 67 -9.05 -13.73 4.85
#